data_AF-A0A6J0DT68-F1
#
_entry.id   AF-A0A6J0DT68-F1
#
_cell.length_a   1.000
_cell.length_b   1.000
_cell.length_c   1.000
_cell.angle_alpha   90.00
_cell.angle_beta   90.00
_cell.angle_gamma   90.00
#
_symmetry.space_group_name_H-M   'P 1'
#
loop_
_entity.id
_entity.type
_entity.pdbx_description
1 polymer ?
#
loop_
_entity_poly.entity_id
_entity_poly.type
_entity_poly.pdbx_seq_one_letter_code
_entity_poly.pdbx_strand_id
1 'polypeptide(L)'
;MPTAFILLLLLGQATSDPCYDPEGRPRFCLPPVTQLVGRAAGPCRQTCTLPVASPGPSCNGSLTLDLDGPFLLTSVTLRFCTPGPPALVLSAAWAVGGPWRPLWRRPAWPGALGGPEKVTFRSPPGPKARMVASHLRVEFGGQAGLVTTGVRGRCQCHGHAARCAAQARPPRCRCRHHTTGPGCESCRPSHRDWPWRPATPQHPHECLPCSCNQHARRCRFNSELFRLSGGRSGGVCERCRHHTAGRHCHYCQPGFWRDPSQPITSHKACRACRCHPIGATGGMCNQTSGQCSCKLGVTGLTCNHCGPGYQQSRSPRMPCQRIPEATTALATTPIASRSDPQCQNYCSVWDTSVHMNLQRYCQQDYGE
;
A
#
# COMPACT_ATOMS: atom_id res chain seq x y z
N MET A 1 -57.79 -17.88 -10.43
CA MET A 1 -56.90 -17.30 -9.40
C MET A 1 -55.45 -17.24 -9.92
N PRO A 2 -55.03 -16.23 -10.70
CA PRO A 2 -53.62 -16.05 -11.05
C PRO A 2 -53.13 -14.69 -10.56
N THR A 3 -52.74 -14.60 -9.28
CA THR A 3 -52.14 -13.38 -8.69
C THR A 3 -50.79 -13.67 -8.03
N ALA A 4 -50.10 -14.73 -8.46
CA ALA A 4 -48.79 -15.11 -7.92
C ALA A 4 -47.62 -15.00 -8.93
N PHE A 5 -47.87 -14.58 -10.18
CA PHE A 5 -46.82 -14.48 -11.21
C PHE A 5 -46.29 -13.06 -11.47
N ILE A 6 -46.87 -12.03 -10.84
CA ILE A 6 -46.46 -10.63 -11.08
C ILE A 6 -45.43 -10.13 -10.03
N LEU A 7 -45.24 -10.86 -8.92
CA LEU A 7 -44.33 -10.46 -7.83
C LEU A 7 -42.89 -11.02 -7.93
N LEU A 8 -42.50 -11.60 -9.07
CA LEU A 8 -41.10 -11.99 -9.34
C LEU A 8 -40.38 -11.06 -10.34
N LEU A 9 -41.05 -10.03 -10.87
CA LEU A 9 -40.49 -9.11 -11.88
C LEU A 9 -39.93 -7.80 -11.30
N LEU A 10 -39.95 -7.60 -9.97
CA LEU A 10 -39.56 -6.32 -9.34
C LEU A 10 -38.38 -6.41 -8.34
N LEU A 11 -37.67 -7.53 -8.23
CA LEU A 11 -36.50 -7.68 -7.33
C LEU A 11 -35.17 -7.98 -8.05
N GLY A 12 -35.09 -7.82 -9.37
CA GLY A 12 -33.95 -8.27 -10.17
C GLY A 12 -32.99 -7.23 -10.73
N GLN A 13 -33.26 -5.92 -10.62
CA GLN A 13 -32.29 -4.91 -11.09
C GLN A 13 -31.26 -4.57 -10.00
N ALA A 14 -30.62 -5.59 -9.43
CA ALA A 14 -29.28 -5.39 -8.91
C ALA A 14 -28.42 -5.08 -10.13
N THR A 15 -28.22 -3.79 -10.44
CA THR A 15 -27.31 -3.38 -11.52
C THR A 15 -25.98 -4.05 -11.25
N SER A 16 -25.63 -5.05 -12.05
CA SER A 16 -24.35 -5.76 -11.95
C SER A 16 -23.24 -4.71 -11.94
N ASP A 17 -22.26 -4.86 -11.05
CA ASP A 17 -21.18 -3.89 -10.97
C ASP A 17 -20.33 -4.00 -12.25
N PRO A 18 -20.29 -2.95 -13.09
CA PRO A 18 -19.63 -3.01 -14.39
C PRO A 18 -18.09 -3.13 -14.30
N CYS A 19 -17.52 -3.06 -13.10
CA CYS A 19 -16.10 -3.38 -12.86
C CYS A 19 -15.86 -4.89 -12.67
N TYR A 20 -16.89 -5.72 -12.71
CA TYR A 20 -16.79 -7.17 -12.59
C TYR A 20 -17.63 -7.83 -13.67
N ASP A 21 -17.22 -9.02 -14.09
CA ASP A 21 -18.04 -9.84 -14.98
C ASP A 21 -19.09 -10.66 -14.23
N PRO A 22 -20.01 -11.34 -14.94
CA PRO A 22 -21.03 -12.17 -14.31
C PRO A 22 -20.44 -13.25 -13.38
N GLU A 23 -19.21 -13.70 -13.65
CA GLU A 23 -18.45 -14.66 -12.82
C GLU A 23 -17.72 -14.00 -11.64
N GLY A 24 -17.81 -12.67 -11.49
CA GLY A 24 -17.19 -11.90 -10.42
C GLY A 24 -15.71 -11.59 -10.61
N ARG A 25 -15.14 -11.83 -11.80
CA ARG A 25 -13.74 -11.49 -12.13
C ARG A 25 -13.62 -10.01 -12.45
N PRO A 26 -12.55 -9.34 -12.03
CA PRO A 26 -12.35 -7.91 -12.24
C PRO A 26 -12.21 -7.58 -13.73
N ARG A 27 -12.78 -6.44 -14.16
CA ARG A 27 -12.70 -5.93 -15.53
C ARG A 27 -12.48 -4.42 -15.55
N PHE A 28 -11.87 -3.92 -16.60
CA PHE A 28 -11.70 -2.49 -16.81
C PHE A 28 -13.03 -1.75 -16.82
N CYS A 29 -13.13 -0.67 -16.04
CA CYS A 29 -14.35 0.12 -15.95
C CYS A 29 -14.05 1.62 -15.86
N LEU A 30 -14.91 2.43 -16.48
CA LEU A 30 -14.77 3.89 -16.50
C LEU A 30 -16.09 4.58 -16.14
N PRO A 31 -16.04 5.72 -15.42
CA PRO A 31 -17.23 6.54 -15.18
C PRO A 31 -17.70 7.19 -16.47
N PRO A 32 -19.00 7.40 -16.72
CA PRO A 32 -19.52 7.94 -17.98
C PRO A 32 -18.97 9.35 -18.30
N VAL A 33 -19.03 9.74 -19.58
CA VAL A 33 -18.71 11.12 -19.99
C VAL A 33 -19.84 12.04 -19.53
N THR A 34 -19.48 13.12 -18.84
CA THR A 34 -20.41 14.14 -18.34
C THR A 34 -20.00 15.52 -18.85
N GLN A 35 -20.93 16.46 -18.79
CA GLN A 35 -20.65 17.88 -18.95
C GLN A 35 -20.00 18.39 -17.66
N LEU A 36 -18.79 18.96 -17.77
CA LEU A 36 -18.06 19.51 -16.64
C LEU A 36 -18.45 20.98 -16.46
N VAL A 37 -18.65 21.39 -15.21
CA VAL A 37 -18.88 22.79 -14.86
C VAL A 37 -17.53 23.42 -14.57
N GLY A 38 -16.99 24.15 -15.55
CA GLY A 38 -15.78 24.94 -15.36
C GLY A 38 -16.13 26.30 -14.79
N ARG A 39 -15.48 26.71 -13.70
CA ARG A 39 -15.56 28.08 -13.20
C ARG A 39 -14.56 28.94 -13.97
N ALA A 40 -15.06 29.95 -14.67
CA ALA A 40 -14.20 30.91 -15.32
C ALA A 40 -13.45 31.73 -14.27
N ALA A 41 -12.12 31.75 -14.34
CA ALA A 41 -11.27 32.62 -13.55
C ALA A 41 -10.83 33.81 -14.41
N GLY A 42 -11.04 35.02 -13.90
CA GLY A 42 -10.65 36.28 -14.55
C GLY A 42 -11.76 36.97 -15.37
N PRO A 43 -11.47 38.16 -15.92
CA PRO A 43 -12.45 39.04 -16.56
C PRO A 43 -12.81 38.57 -17.98
N CYS A 44 -13.56 37.48 -18.10
CA CYS A 44 -14.39 37.20 -19.27
C CYS A 44 -15.86 37.31 -18.83
N ARG A 45 -16.49 38.47 -19.03
CA ARG A 45 -17.93 38.59 -18.79
C ARG A 45 -18.67 37.97 -19.99
N GLN A 46 -19.28 36.81 -19.75
CA GLN A 46 -19.89 35.92 -20.75
C GLN A 46 -21.24 36.41 -21.31
N THR A 47 -21.39 37.70 -21.61
CA THR A 47 -22.70 38.24 -21.99
C THR A 47 -22.60 39.09 -23.25
N CYS A 48 -22.97 38.45 -24.37
CA CYS A 48 -23.30 39.15 -25.60
C CYS A 48 -24.73 39.67 -25.47
N THR A 49 -24.90 40.96 -25.17
CA THR A 49 -26.19 41.64 -25.26
C THR A 49 -26.41 42.07 -26.71
N LEU A 50 -27.42 41.49 -27.37
CA LEU A 50 -27.99 42.04 -28.62
C LEU A 50 -29.14 42.98 -28.24
N PRO A 51 -29.36 44.12 -28.93
CA PRO A 51 -28.74 44.56 -30.18
C PRO A 51 -27.52 45.47 -29.98
N VAL A 52 -26.64 45.45 -31.00
CA VAL A 52 -25.34 46.15 -31.05
C VAL A 52 -25.51 47.66 -30.89
N ALA A 53 -25.09 48.19 -29.74
CA ALA A 53 -24.81 49.63 -29.57
C ALA A 53 -23.56 49.91 -28.72
N SER A 54 -22.88 48.88 -28.20
CA SER A 54 -21.64 49.05 -27.44
C SER A 54 -20.81 47.76 -27.49
N PRO A 55 -19.47 47.82 -27.54
CA PRO A 55 -18.64 46.64 -27.42
C PRO A 55 -18.85 46.07 -26.01
N GLY A 56 -19.66 45.01 -25.92
CA GLY A 56 -19.79 44.23 -24.69
C GLY A 56 -18.43 43.70 -24.23
N PRO A 57 -18.30 43.29 -22.96
CA PRO A 57 -17.02 42.91 -22.39
C PRO A 57 -16.39 41.72 -23.13
N SER A 58 -15.34 41.99 -23.90
CA SER A 58 -14.58 40.99 -24.64
C SER A 58 -13.56 40.28 -23.71
N CYS A 59 -13.26 39.02 -24.00
CA CYS A 59 -12.15 38.34 -23.33
C CYS A 59 -10.83 38.95 -23.81
N ASN A 60 -10.07 39.58 -22.92
CA ASN A 60 -8.79 40.17 -23.27
C ASN A 60 -7.71 39.07 -23.35
N GLY A 61 -7.57 38.47 -24.53
CA GLY A 61 -6.47 37.56 -24.89
C GLY A 61 -6.55 36.12 -24.37
N SER A 62 -7.22 35.83 -23.26
CA SER A 62 -7.39 34.43 -22.81
C SER A 62 -8.61 34.17 -21.92
N LEU A 63 -9.02 32.91 -21.85
CA LEU A 63 -9.99 32.37 -20.91
C LEU A 63 -9.35 31.26 -20.09
N THR A 64 -9.49 31.31 -18.77
CA THR A 64 -9.10 30.20 -17.87
C THR A 64 -10.31 29.58 -17.19
N LEU A 65 -10.34 28.25 -17.16
CA LEU A 65 -11.40 27.46 -16.53
C LEU A 65 -10.78 26.56 -15.46
N ASP A 66 -11.32 26.65 -14.25
CA ASP A 66 -11.05 25.69 -13.17
C ASP A 66 -12.11 24.58 -13.19
N LEU A 67 -11.67 23.33 -13.29
CA LEU A 67 -12.55 22.16 -13.30
C LEU A 67 -12.80 21.59 -11.89
N ASP A 68 -12.26 22.21 -10.84
CA ASP A 68 -12.34 21.76 -9.44
C ASP A 68 -11.74 20.34 -9.21
N GLY A 69 -10.90 19.86 -10.14
CA GLY A 69 -10.13 18.62 -10.00
C GLY A 69 -9.80 17.91 -11.32
N PRO A 70 -9.16 16.72 -11.26
CA PRO A 70 -8.62 16.06 -12.45
C PRO A 70 -9.70 15.28 -13.23
N PHE A 71 -9.85 15.63 -14.51
CA PHE A 71 -10.72 14.92 -15.45
C PHE A 71 -9.98 14.46 -16.70
N LEU A 72 -10.39 13.31 -17.24
CA LEU A 72 -10.05 12.90 -18.60
C LEU A 72 -10.94 13.65 -19.58
N LEU A 73 -10.35 14.60 -20.30
CA LEU A 73 -11.05 15.40 -21.28
C LEU A 73 -11.40 14.57 -22.52
N THR A 74 -12.63 14.73 -23.00
CA THR A 74 -13.13 14.13 -24.25
C THR A 74 -13.30 15.19 -25.32
N SER A 75 -13.84 16.35 -24.97
CA SER A 75 -13.96 17.48 -25.90
C SER A 75 -14.07 18.81 -25.19
N VAL A 76 -13.56 19.87 -25.83
CA VAL A 76 -13.77 21.27 -25.44
C VAL A 76 -14.41 22.00 -26.62
N THR A 77 -15.59 22.56 -26.41
CA THR A 77 -16.34 23.31 -27.40
C THR A 77 -16.43 24.77 -27.00
N LEU A 78 -16.06 25.65 -27.91
CA LEU A 78 -16.17 27.11 -27.80
C LEU A 78 -17.18 27.59 -28.83
N ARG A 79 -18.11 28.46 -28.39
CA ARG A 79 -19.06 29.15 -29.27
C ARG A 79 -18.87 30.66 -29.13
N PHE A 80 -18.74 31.36 -30.26
CA PHE A 80 -18.46 32.79 -30.34
C PHE A 80 -19.69 33.57 -30.86
N CYS A 81 -19.80 34.84 -30.47
CA CYS A 81 -20.86 35.76 -30.89
C CYS A 81 -20.49 36.56 -32.14
N THR A 82 -19.19 36.74 -32.35
CA THR A 82 -18.59 37.27 -33.57
C THR A 82 -17.92 36.11 -34.31
N PRO A 83 -17.51 36.29 -35.59
CA PRO A 83 -16.46 35.45 -36.14
C PRO A 83 -15.36 35.28 -35.10
N GLY A 84 -14.99 34.02 -34.82
CA GLY A 84 -14.05 33.68 -33.75
C GLY A 84 -12.67 34.31 -33.99
N PRO A 85 -11.76 34.27 -33.01
CA PRO A 85 -10.42 34.79 -33.22
C PRO A 85 -9.69 33.98 -34.30
N PRO A 86 -8.80 34.62 -35.08
CA PRO A 86 -8.11 33.98 -36.21
C PRO A 86 -7.21 32.83 -35.76
N ALA A 87 -6.61 32.91 -34.57
CA ALA A 87 -5.79 31.87 -33.99
C ALA A 87 -6.24 31.50 -32.56
N LEU A 88 -6.05 30.23 -32.19
CA LEU A 88 -6.46 29.65 -30.92
C LEU A 88 -5.41 28.65 -30.40
N VAL A 89 -5.11 28.73 -29.10
CA VAL A 89 -4.32 27.72 -28.40
C VAL A 89 -5.12 27.20 -27.21
N LEU A 90 -5.34 25.89 -27.14
CA LEU A 90 -5.89 25.22 -25.97
C LEU A 90 -4.75 24.58 -25.20
N SER A 91 -4.62 24.94 -23.93
CA SER A 91 -3.63 24.42 -23.01
C SER A 91 -4.30 23.85 -21.76
N ALA A 92 -3.65 22.89 -21.11
CA ALA A 92 -4.09 22.31 -19.84
C ALA A 92 -2.98 22.38 -18.79
N ALA A 93 -3.39 22.48 -17.53
CA ALA A 93 -2.51 22.41 -16.37
C ALA A 93 -3.13 21.52 -15.27
N TRP A 94 -2.25 21.01 -14.41
CA TRP A 94 -2.61 20.22 -13.23
C TRP A 94 -2.77 21.08 -11.98
N ALA A 95 -2.16 22.26 -11.96
CA ALA A 95 -2.22 23.25 -10.88
C ALA A 95 -2.62 24.63 -11.40
N VAL A 96 -3.14 25.46 -10.49
CA VAL A 96 -3.49 26.86 -10.76
C VAL A 96 -2.23 27.60 -11.20
N GLY A 97 -2.25 28.21 -12.39
CA GLY A 97 -1.13 29.00 -12.91
C GLY A 97 -0.13 28.24 -13.81
N GLY A 98 -0.11 26.91 -13.81
CA GLY A 98 0.73 26.10 -14.72
C GLY A 98 1.60 25.05 -14.02
N PRO A 99 2.59 24.44 -14.74
CA PRO A 99 2.94 24.67 -16.15
C PRO A 99 1.83 24.30 -17.12
N TRP A 100 1.68 25.09 -18.19
CA TRP A 100 0.67 24.90 -19.23
C TRP A 100 1.21 24.02 -20.35
N ARG A 101 0.57 22.87 -20.58
CA ARG A 101 0.86 21.99 -21.71
C ARG A 101 -0.09 22.32 -22.86
N PRO A 102 0.40 22.70 -24.05
CA PRO A 102 -0.46 22.89 -25.21
C PRO A 102 -1.07 21.55 -25.62
N LEU A 103 -2.40 21.51 -25.70
CA LEU A 103 -3.17 20.36 -26.16
C LEU A 103 -3.50 20.44 -27.65
N TRP A 104 -3.75 21.67 -28.12
CA TRP A 104 -4.18 21.91 -29.50
C TRP A 104 -3.88 23.35 -29.91
N ARG A 105 -3.56 23.51 -31.20
CA ARG A 105 -3.38 24.82 -31.82
C ARG A 105 -4.15 24.87 -33.13
N ARG A 106 -4.82 25.99 -33.37
CA ARG A 106 -5.34 26.38 -34.68
C ARG A 106 -4.64 27.67 -35.10
N PRO A 107 -3.76 27.62 -36.11
CA PRO A 107 -3.16 28.82 -36.66
C PRO A 107 -4.20 29.67 -37.42
N ALA A 108 -3.87 30.94 -37.61
CA ALA A 108 -4.64 31.83 -38.48
C ALA A 108 -4.55 31.38 -39.94
N TRP A 109 -5.67 31.48 -40.66
CA TRP A 109 -5.66 31.32 -42.11
C TRP A 109 -5.08 32.59 -42.74
N PRO A 110 -4.20 32.48 -43.75
CA PRO A 110 -3.74 33.64 -44.50
C PRO A 110 -4.95 34.39 -45.10
N GLY A 111 -5.09 35.69 -44.80
CA GLY A 111 -6.12 36.56 -45.37
C GLY A 111 -7.52 36.47 -44.75
N ALA A 112 -7.74 35.67 -43.70
CA ALA A 112 -9.05 35.60 -43.04
C ALA A 112 -9.24 36.73 -42.02
N LEU A 113 -10.33 37.50 -42.16
CA LEU A 113 -10.73 38.55 -41.22
C LEU A 113 -11.28 37.99 -39.88
N GLY A 114 -11.56 36.67 -39.81
CA GLY A 114 -12.08 36.01 -38.63
C GLY A 114 -12.06 34.47 -38.74
N GLY A 115 -12.33 33.81 -37.62
CA GLY A 115 -12.42 32.36 -37.47
C GLY A 115 -13.88 31.85 -37.36
N PRO A 116 -14.07 30.53 -37.24
CA PRO A 116 -15.41 29.94 -37.16
C PRO A 116 -16.11 30.28 -35.84
N GLU A 117 -17.44 30.42 -35.90
CA GLU A 117 -18.30 30.70 -34.74
C GLU A 117 -18.32 29.56 -33.71
N LYS A 118 -17.98 28.33 -34.14
CA LYS A 118 -17.89 27.17 -33.26
C LYS A 118 -16.59 26.41 -33.50
N VAL A 119 -15.82 26.23 -32.43
CA VAL A 119 -14.60 25.43 -32.44
C VAL A 119 -14.79 24.27 -31.47
N THR A 120 -14.51 23.05 -31.92
CA THR A 120 -14.54 21.86 -31.04
C THR A 120 -13.23 21.13 -31.12
N PHE A 121 -12.50 21.13 -30.02
CA PHE A 121 -11.38 20.25 -29.79
C PHE A 121 -11.89 18.90 -29.31
N ARG A 122 -11.43 17.81 -29.92
CA ARG A 122 -11.70 16.43 -29.48
C ARG A 122 -10.39 15.79 -29.06
N SER A 123 -10.43 15.03 -27.97
CA SER A 123 -9.28 14.25 -27.56
C SER A 123 -8.89 13.25 -28.64
N PRO A 124 -7.61 13.18 -29.04
CA PRO A 124 -7.17 12.17 -30.00
C PRO A 124 -7.52 10.77 -29.47
N PRO A 125 -7.95 9.85 -30.34
CA PRO A 125 -8.14 8.46 -29.95
C PRO A 125 -6.77 7.83 -29.63
N GLY A 126 -6.71 7.01 -28.59
CA GLY A 126 -5.55 6.18 -28.27
C GLY A 126 -5.04 6.29 -26.83
N PRO A 127 -4.27 5.28 -26.36
CA PRO A 127 -3.85 5.17 -24.96
C PRO A 127 -2.84 6.25 -24.52
N LYS A 128 -2.06 6.80 -25.46
CA LYS A 128 -1.09 7.88 -25.21
C LYS A 128 -1.71 9.28 -25.20
N ALA A 129 -2.99 9.40 -25.58
CA ALA A 129 -3.71 10.67 -25.71
C ALA A 129 -4.59 11.00 -24.49
N ARG A 130 -4.36 10.34 -23.34
CA ARG A 130 -5.05 10.65 -22.08
C ARG A 130 -4.71 12.07 -21.63
N MET A 131 -5.61 13.00 -21.87
CA MET A 131 -5.49 14.38 -21.40
C MET A 131 -6.18 14.51 -20.05
N VAL A 132 -5.40 14.34 -18.99
CA VAL A 132 -5.83 14.68 -17.64
C VAL A 132 -5.61 16.19 -17.46
N ALA A 133 -6.65 16.91 -17.05
CA ALA A 133 -6.56 18.34 -16.77
C ALA A 133 -7.37 18.68 -15.51
N SER A 134 -6.85 19.60 -14.71
CA SER A 134 -7.58 20.27 -13.63
C SER A 134 -7.93 21.71 -14.01
N HIS A 135 -7.08 22.34 -14.83
CA HIS A 135 -7.28 23.68 -15.36
C HIS A 135 -7.14 23.68 -16.87
N LEU A 136 -7.96 24.49 -17.53
CA LEU A 136 -7.89 24.75 -18.96
C LEU A 136 -7.61 26.22 -19.21
N ARG A 137 -6.80 26.50 -20.23
CA ARG A 137 -6.58 27.85 -20.75
C ARG A 137 -6.82 27.84 -22.24
N VAL A 138 -7.60 28.80 -22.71
CA VAL A 138 -7.77 29.09 -24.12
C VAL A 138 -7.16 30.47 -24.37
N GLU A 139 -6.13 30.54 -25.21
CA GLU A 139 -5.52 31.79 -25.64
C GLU A 139 -6.06 32.16 -27.03
N PHE A 140 -6.47 33.41 -27.15
CA PHE A 140 -7.09 33.99 -28.34
C PHE A 140 -6.08 34.90 -29.03
N GLY A 141 -5.90 34.75 -30.35
CA GLY A 141 -5.13 35.69 -31.17
C GLY A 141 -5.90 36.98 -31.44
N GLY A 142 -6.25 37.74 -30.39
CA GLY A 142 -7.06 38.97 -30.46
C GLY A 142 -8.22 38.99 -29.46
N GLN A 143 -9.14 39.94 -29.62
CA GLN A 143 -10.38 39.99 -28.83
C GLN A 143 -11.36 38.90 -29.30
N ALA A 144 -12.07 38.28 -28.34
CA ALA A 144 -13.08 37.27 -28.63
C ALA A 144 -14.35 37.51 -27.82
N GLY A 145 -15.50 37.53 -28.51
CA GLY A 145 -16.83 37.49 -27.88
C GLY A 145 -17.29 36.04 -27.74
N LEU A 146 -17.29 35.49 -26.54
CA LEU A 146 -17.60 34.08 -26.26
C LEU A 146 -19.01 33.93 -25.67
N VAL A 147 -19.85 33.11 -26.32
CA VAL A 147 -21.22 32.79 -25.85
C VAL A 147 -21.16 31.74 -24.74
N THR A 148 -20.53 30.60 -25.01
CA THR A 148 -20.51 29.45 -24.10
C THR A 148 -19.25 28.63 -24.27
N THR A 149 -18.81 28.06 -23.16
CA THR A 149 -17.80 26.99 -23.12
C THR A 149 -18.41 25.70 -22.67
N GLY A 150 -18.31 24.68 -23.52
CA GLY A 150 -18.71 23.32 -23.18
C GLY A 150 -17.49 22.44 -22.96
N VAL A 151 -17.26 21.98 -21.73
CA VAL A 151 -16.21 20.99 -21.43
C VAL A 151 -16.88 19.64 -21.15
N ARG A 152 -16.48 18.60 -21.89
CA ARG A 152 -16.92 17.22 -21.65
C ARG A 152 -15.76 16.34 -21.28
N GLY A 153 -15.95 15.53 -20.26
CA GLY A 153 -14.94 14.59 -19.79
C GLY A 153 -15.51 13.58 -18.80
N ARG A 154 -14.63 12.79 -18.19
CA ARG A 154 -14.99 11.84 -17.15
C ARG A 154 -13.99 11.91 -16.01
N CYS A 155 -14.39 11.50 -14.80
CA CYS A 155 -13.46 11.47 -13.68
C CYS A 155 -12.26 10.56 -13.99
N GLN A 156 -11.07 11.01 -13.58
CA GLN A 156 -9.84 10.24 -13.69
C GLN A 156 -9.80 9.16 -12.60
N CYS A 157 -10.33 7.97 -12.90
CA CYS A 157 -10.38 6.83 -11.94
C CYS A 157 -9.39 5.70 -12.29
N HIS A 158 -8.45 5.93 -13.20
CA HIS A 158 -7.44 4.96 -13.66
C HIS A 158 -7.99 3.59 -14.14
N GLY A 159 -9.28 3.50 -14.48
CA GLY A 159 -9.92 2.25 -14.92
C GLY A 159 -10.44 1.34 -13.78
N HIS A 160 -10.42 1.84 -12.54
CA HIS A 160 -10.83 1.11 -11.33
C HIS A 160 -12.15 1.60 -10.73
N ALA A 161 -12.94 2.39 -11.46
CA ALA A 161 -14.26 2.78 -11.00
C ALA A 161 -15.18 3.08 -12.18
N ALA A 162 -16.43 2.63 -12.08
CA ALA A 162 -17.48 2.95 -13.04
C ALA A 162 -18.36 4.13 -12.64
N ARG A 163 -18.18 4.65 -11.42
CA ARG A 163 -18.97 5.77 -10.89
C ARG A 163 -18.07 6.72 -10.12
N CYS A 164 -18.36 8.01 -10.19
CA CYS A 164 -17.70 9.05 -9.42
C CYS A 164 -18.68 10.15 -9.03
N ALA A 165 -18.40 10.83 -7.92
CA ALA A 165 -19.04 12.09 -7.57
C ALA A 165 -18.28 13.22 -8.27
N ALA A 166 -18.69 13.54 -9.50
CA ALA A 166 -18.01 14.55 -10.33
C ALA A 166 -18.13 15.97 -9.78
N GLN A 167 -19.19 16.28 -9.04
CA GLN A 167 -19.42 17.59 -8.42
C GLN A 167 -18.73 17.75 -7.05
N ALA A 168 -18.14 16.69 -6.50
CA ALA A 168 -17.36 16.80 -5.27
C ALA A 168 -16.09 17.63 -5.54
N ARG A 169 -15.57 18.32 -4.51
CA ARG A 169 -14.35 19.12 -4.58
C ARG A 169 -13.30 18.56 -3.62
N PRO A 170 -12.28 17.82 -4.10
CA PRO A 170 -12.09 17.33 -5.48
C PRO A 170 -13.06 16.19 -5.85
N PRO A 171 -13.21 15.84 -7.15
CA PRO A 171 -14.04 14.74 -7.59
C PRO A 171 -13.54 13.42 -6.99
N ARG A 172 -14.47 12.53 -6.62
CA ARG A 172 -14.16 11.27 -5.94
C ARG A 172 -14.72 10.06 -6.65
N CYS A 173 -13.87 9.12 -6.99
CA CYS A 173 -14.21 7.84 -7.59
C CYS A 173 -14.75 6.85 -6.54
N ARG A 174 -15.72 6.01 -6.92
CA ARG A 174 -16.14 4.84 -6.12
C ARG A 174 -15.24 3.65 -6.47
N CYS A 175 -14.08 3.58 -5.82
CA CYS A 175 -13.01 2.65 -6.18
C CYS A 175 -13.35 1.17 -5.99
N ARG A 176 -13.01 0.37 -7.02
CA ARG A 176 -13.04 -1.09 -7.10
C ARG A 176 -11.63 -1.67 -7.25
N HIS A 177 -11.50 -2.97 -7.53
CA HIS A 177 -10.20 -3.64 -7.72
C HIS A 177 -9.24 -3.46 -6.52
N HIS A 178 -9.81 -3.35 -5.32
CA HIS A 178 -9.08 -3.10 -4.07
C HIS A 178 -8.20 -1.84 -4.08
N THR A 179 -8.56 -0.85 -4.89
CA THR A 179 -7.92 0.48 -4.92
C THR A 179 -8.58 1.46 -3.94
N THR A 180 -7.90 2.59 -3.71
CA THR A 180 -8.30 3.68 -2.82
C THR A 180 -7.65 5.00 -3.30
N GLY A 181 -8.02 6.13 -2.68
CA GLY A 181 -7.68 7.48 -3.13
C GLY A 181 -8.82 8.15 -3.93
N PRO A 182 -8.82 9.49 -4.08
CA PRO A 182 -9.82 10.21 -4.86
C PRO A 182 -9.97 9.72 -6.31
N GLY A 183 -8.88 9.31 -6.95
CA GLY A 183 -8.81 8.80 -8.32
C GLY A 183 -8.53 7.30 -8.41
N CYS A 184 -8.57 6.56 -7.30
CA CYS A 184 -8.19 5.14 -7.27
C CYS A 184 -6.71 4.88 -7.64
N GLU A 185 -5.84 5.83 -7.28
CA GLU A 185 -4.41 5.89 -7.59
C GLU A 185 -3.51 5.11 -6.61
N SER A 186 -4.10 4.39 -5.67
CA SER A 186 -3.36 3.62 -4.66
C SER A 186 -4.08 2.33 -4.30
N CYS A 187 -3.34 1.35 -3.80
CA CYS A 187 -3.92 0.12 -3.26
C CYS A 187 -4.39 0.30 -1.81
N ARG A 188 -5.49 -0.37 -1.46
CA ARG A 188 -5.97 -0.47 -0.07
C ARG A 188 -4.86 -0.98 0.85
N PRO A 189 -4.81 -0.57 2.13
CA PRO A 189 -3.74 -0.96 3.04
C PRO A 189 -3.54 -2.48 3.23
N SER A 190 -4.56 -3.30 3.01
CA SER A 190 -4.46 -4.77 3.10
C SER A 190 -4.10 -5.45 1.78
N HIS A 191 -4.01 -4.71 0.67
CA HIS A 191 -3.83 -5.23 -0.68
C HIS A 191 -2.59 -4.65 -1.36
N ARG A 192 -1.45 -4.71 -0.67
CA ARG A 192 -0.18 -4.17 -1.15
C ARG A 192 0.85 -5.26 -1.43
N ASP A 193 0.39 -6.41 -1.92
CA ASP A 193 1.27 -7.53 -2.25
C ASP A 193 1.94 -7.37 -3.62
N TRP A 194 1.31 -6.58 -4.50
CA TRP A 194 1.74 -6.31 -5.86
C TRP A 194 1.71 -4.79 -6.14
N PRO A 195 2.61 -4.25 -6.99
CA PRO A 195 2.63 -2.81 -7.27
C PRO A 195 1.35 -2.33 -7.96
N TRP A 196 0.81 -1.19 -7.54
CA TRP A 196 -0.37 -0.59 -8.18
C TRP A 196 -0.09 -0.29 -9.66
N ARG A 197 -1.08 -0.52 -10.53
CA ARG A 197 -1.06 -0.13 -11.95
C ARG A 197 -2.46 0.28 -12.40
N PRO A 198 -2.60 1.22 -13.36
CA PRO A 198 -3.90 1.55 -13.93
C PRO A 198 -4.46 0.35 -14.71
N ALA A 199 -5.76 0.11 -14.59
CA ALA A 199 -6.44 -0.92 -15.38
C ALA A 199 -6.45 -0.59 -16.88
N THR A 200 -6.42 -1.64 -17.69
CA THR A 200 -6.52 -1.63 -19.15
C THR A 200 -7.62 -2.60 -19.60
N PRO A 201 -8.19 -2.46 -20.81
CA PRO A 201 -9.20 -3.38 -21.32
C PRO A 201 -8.77 -4.86 -21.27
N GLN A 202 -7.48 -5.14 -21.43
CA GLN A 202 -6.92 -6.49 -21.40
C GLN A 202 -6.55 -6.95 -19.97
N HIS A 203 -6.08 -6.02 -19.13
CA HIS A 203 -5.57 -6.34 -17.80
C HIS A 203 -6.18 -5.41 -16.74
N PRO A 204 -7.05 -5.91 -15.84
CA PRO A 204 -7.74 -5.10 -14.84
C PRO A 204 -6.82 -4.59 -13.72
N HIS A 205 -5.63 -5.19 -13.57
CA HIS A 205 -4.59 -4.81 -12.62
C HIS A 205 -5.12 -4.54 -11.21
N GLU A 206 -5.88 -5.48 -10.66
CA GLU A 206 -6.37 -5.33 -9.29
C GLU A 206 -5.25 -5.44 -8.26
N CYS A 207 -5.44 -4.75 -7.14
CA CYS A 207 -4.50 -4.82 -6.03
C CYS A 207 -4.66 -6.15 -5.28
N LEU A 208 -3.56 -6.86 -5.07
CA LEU A 208 -3.57 -8.19 -4.47
C LEU A 208 -3.43 -8.15 -2.93
N PRO A 209 -4.21 -8.96 -2.18
CA PRO A 209 -4.15 -9.03 -0.73
C PRO A 209 -2.81 -9.58 -0.25
N CYS A 210 -2.30 -9.03 0.86
CA CYS A 210 -1.13 -9.60 1.52
C CYS A 210 -1.52 -10.84 2.33
N SER A 211 -0.70 -11.89 2.26
CA SER A 211 -0.84 -13.05 3.15
C SER A 211 -0.23 -12.74 4.51
N CYS A 212 -1.08 -12.45 5.50
CA CYS A 212 -0.65 -12.13 6.88
C CYS A 212 -1.18 -13.12 7.93
N ASN A 213 -1.61 -14.30 7.50
CA ASN A 213 -2.18 -15.35 8.37
C ASN A 213 -3.27 -14.82 9.32
N GLN A 214 -4.04 -13.81 8.91
CA GLN A 214 -5.07 -13.15 9.73
C GLN A 214 -4.55 -12.42 10.99
N HIS A 215 -3.24 -12.21 11.12
CA HIS A 215 -2.63 -11.49 12.24
C HIS A 215 -2.34 -10.02 11.96
N ALA A 216 -2.48 -9.55 10.71
CA ALA A 216 -2.35 -8.14 10.38
C ALA A 216 -3.47 -7.70 9.43
N ARG A 217 -3.93 -6.46 9.61
CA ARG A 217 -4.95 -5.83 8.75
C ARG A 217 -4.34 -4.92 7.68
N ARG A 218 -3.02 -4.68 7.76
CA ARG A 218 -2.29 -3.77 6.89
C ARG A 218 -0.97 -4.40 6.50
N CYS A 219 -0.49 -4.03 5.32
CA CYS A 219 0.80 -4.39 4.81
C CYS A 219 1.38 -3.24 3.98
N ARG A 220 2.69 -3.29 3.77
CA ARG A 220 3.41 -2.44 2.82
C ARG A 220 3.98 -3.27 1.69
N PHE A 221 4.11 -2.64 0.53
CA PHE A 221 4.82 -3.22 -0.58
C PHE A 221 6.33 -3.01 -0.42
N ASN A 222 7.12 -4.02 -0.76
CA ASN A 222 8.58 -3.95 -0.84
C ASN A 222 9.01 -4.40 -2.25
N SER A 223 9.61 -3.49 -3.00
CA SER A 223 10.03 -3.72 -4.39
C SER A 223 11.15 -4.74 -4.52
N GLU A 224 12.05 -4.82 -3.53
CA GLU A 224 13.17 -5.76 -3.58
C GLU A 224 12.71 -7.19 -3.34
N LEU A 225 11.84 -7.40 -2.35
CA LEU A 225 11.22 -8.72 -2.13
C LEU A 225 10.37 -9.15 -3.33
N PHE A 226 9.69 -8.20 -3.98
CA PHE A 226 8.95 -8.46 -5.21
C PHE A 226 9.88 -8.95 -6.33
N ARG A 227 11.01 -8.28 -6.54
CA ARG A 227 12.03 -8.66 -7.53
C ARG A 227 12.60 -10.04 -7.24
N LEU A 228 12.99 -10.30 -5.99
CA LEU A 228 13.52 -11.59 -5.54
C LEU A 228 12.51 -12.74 -5.68
N SER A 229 11.20 -12.45 -5.57
CA SER A 229 10.14 -13.44 -5.79
C SER A 229 9.86 -13.77 -7.27
N GLY A 230 10.61 -13.18 -8.21
CA GLY A 230 10.34 -13.30 -9.65
C GLY A 230 9.07 -12.57 -10.08
N GLY A 231 8.73 -11.46 -9.40
CA GLY A 231 7.54 -10.66 -9.72
C GLY A 231 6.21 -11.23 -9.21
N ARG A 232 6.26 -12.09 -8.18
CA ARG A 232 5.09 -12.77 -7.62
C ARG A 232 4.49 -12.06 -6.41
N SER A 233 5.31 -11.71 -5.41
CA SER A 233 4.83 -11.12 -4.14
C SER A 233 5.89 -10.25 -3.47
N GLY A 234 5.51 -9.01 -3.15
CA GLY A 234 6.31 -8.03 -2.43
C GLY A 234 5.71 -7.57 -1.11
N GLY A 235 4.57 -8.13 -0.68
CA GLY A 235 3.86 -7.70 0.52
C GLY A 235 4.60 -8.05 1.80
N VAL A 236 4.65 -7.10 2.74
CA VAL A 236 5.18 -7.27 4.09
C VAL A 236 4.14 -6.80 5.09
N CYS A 237 3.70 -7.69 5.97
CA CYS A 237 2.69 -7.40 6.97
C CYS A 237 3.18 -6.37 7.99
N GLU A 238 2.28 -5.50 8.44
CA GLU A 238 2.58 -4.45 9.41
C GLU A 238 1.87 -4.76 10.73
N ARG A 239 2.60 -4.60 11.85
CA ARG A 239 2.05 -4.73 13.22
C ARG A 239 1.34 -6.08 13.41
N CYS A 240 2.08 -7.17 13.24
CA CYS A 240 1.59 -8.52 13.51
C CYS A 240 1.01 -8.59 14.94
N ARG A 241 -0.23 -9.09 15.04
CA ARG A 241 -0.97 -9.28 16.30
C ARG A 241 -0.84 -10.73 16.76
N HIS A 242 -1.45 -11.05 17.90
CA HIS A 242 -1.50 -12.41 18.43
C HIS A 242 -0.10 -13.02 18.68
N HIS A 243 0.86 -12.18 19.07
CA HIS A 243 2.24 -12.56 19.38
C HIS A 243 2.97 -13.26 18.22
N THR A 244 2.55 -12.98 17.00
CA THR A 244 3.22 -13.44 15.78
C THR A 244 4.23 -12.41 15.27
N ALA A 245 5.16 -12.86 14.44
CA ALA A 245 6.23 -12.08 13.89
C ALA A 245 6.62 -12.59 12.48
N GLY A 246 7.49 -11.83 11.81
CA GLY A 246 7.95 -12.10 10.45
C GLY A 246 7.09 -11.47 9.35
N ARG A 247 7.58 -11.57 8.11
CA ARG A 247 6.97 -10.95 6.91
C ARG A 247 5.49 -11.24 6.74
N HIS A 248 5.10 -12.48 7.01
CA HIS A 248 3.73 -13.00 6.88
C HIS A 248 3.06 -13.27 8.23
N CYS A 249 3.64 -12.78 9.34
CA CYS A 249 3.18 -13.14 10.69
C CYS A 249 3.10 -14.67 10.88
N HIS A 250 4.14 -15.39 10.47
CA HIS A 250 4.13 -16.85 10.30
C HIS A 250 4.89 -17.62 11.39
N TYR A 251 5.57 -16.93 12.29
CA TYR A 251 6.21 -17.52 13.46
C TYR A 251 5.91 -16.68 14.70
N CYS A 252 6.25 -17.19 15.88
CA CYS A 252 5.98 -16.51 17.15
C CYS A 252 7.11 -15.54 17.52
N GLN A 253 6.75 -14.38 18.06
CA GLN A 253 7.73 -13.43 18.56
C GLN A 253 8.55 -14.02 19.73
N PRO A 254 9.75 -13.51 20.03
CA PRO A 254 10.53 -13.97 21.19
C PRO A 254 9.73 -13.97 22.50
N GLY A 255 9.93 -15.00 23.33
CA GLY A 255 9.13 -15.24 24.54
C GLY A 255 7.80 -15.95 24.29
N PHE A 256 7.52 -16.35 23.06
CA PHE A 256 6.38 -17.18 22.68
C PHE A 256 6.83 -18.37 21.83
N TRP A 257 6.04 -19.44 21.86
CA TRP A 257 6.26 -20.65 21.07
C TRP A 257 4.99 -21.08 20.33
N ARG A 258 5.16 -21.83 19.25
CA ARG A 258 4.11 -22.26 18.33
C ARG A 258 3.34 -23.44 18.94
N ASP A 259 2.05 -23.27 19.23
CA ASP A 259 1.20 -24.36 19.72
C ASP A 259 0.74 -25.28 18.57
N PRO A 260 1.26 -26.50 18.43
CA PRO A 260 0.93 -27.38 17.31
C PRO A 260 -0.56 -27.78 17.25
N SER A 261 -1.31 -27.64 18.34
CA SER A 261 -2.75 -27.92 18.38
C SER A 261 -3.62 -26.86 17.69
N GLN A 262 -3.04 -25.70 17.37
CA GLN A 262 -3.75 -24.58 16.75
C GLN A 262 -3.26 -24.39 15.30
N PRO A 263 -4.11 -24.02 14.33
CA PRO A 263 -3.63 -23.59 13.02
C PRO A 263 -2.88 -22.25 13.15
N ILE A 264 -1.94 -21.95 12.23
CA ILE A 264 -1.17 -20.70 12.30
C ILE A 264 -2.07 -19.46 12.29
N THR A 265 -3.21 -19.50 11.60
CA THR A 265 -4.17 -18.38 11.53
C THR A 265 -4.93 -18.12 12.82
N SER A 266 -4.87 -19.02 13.81
CA SER A 266 -5.57 -18.89 15.09
C SER A 266 -5.00 -17.75 15.92
N HIS A 267 -5.87 -16.99 16.60
CA HIS A 267 -5.43 -15.99 17.57
C HIS A 267 -4.63 -16.58 18.75
N LYS A 268 -4.69 -17.90 18.94
CA LYS A 268 -3.97 -18.66 19.97
C LYS A 268 -2.80 -19.48 19.41
N ALA A 269 -2.38 -19.24 18.16
CA ALA A 269 -1.30 -19.98 17.51
C ALA A 269 0.05 -19.87 18.25
N CYS A 270 0.25 -18.77 18.98
CA CYS A 270 1.44 -18.49 19.78
C CYS A 270 1.10 -18.45 21.26
N ARG A 271 1.83 -19.26 22.06
CA ARG A 271 1.67 -19.34 23.51
C ARG A 271 2.89 -18.75 24.21
N ALA A 272 2.65 -18.03 25.30
CA ALA A 272 3.72 -17.47 26.10
C ALA A 272 4.59 -18.59 26.69
N CYS A 273 5.90 -18.38 26.66
CA CYS A 273 6.84 -19.18 27.42
C CYS A 273 6.54 -19.00 28.91
N ARG A 274 6.52 -20.09 29.66
CA ARG A 274 6.28 -20.08 31.11
C ARG A 274 7.53 -20.47 31.88
N CYS A 275 8.68 -19.98 31.46
CA CYS A 275 9.96 -20.32 32.06
C CYS A 275 10.04 -19.84 33.51
N HIS A 276 10.45 -20.72 34.41
CA HIS A 276 10.56 -20.43 35.83
C HIS A 276 11.67 -19.39 36.07
N PRO A 277 11.39 -18.27 36.77
CA PRO A 277 12.32 -17.14 36.85
C PRO A 277 13.64 -17.48 37.54
N ILE A 278 13.63 -18.47 38.43
CA ILE A 278 14.84 -18.93 39.15
C ILE A 278 15.47 -20.14 38.45
N GLY A 279 14.66 -21.02 37.86
CA GLY A 279 15.11 -22.32 37.36
C GLY A 279 15.61 -22.29 35.92
N ALA A 280 15.13 -21.34 35.12
CA ALA A 280 15.60 -21.10 33.77
C ALA A 280 16.74 -20.08 33.73
N THR A 281 17.52 -20.10 32.66
CA THR A 281 18.55 -19.09 32.36
C THR A 281 17.94 -17.80 31.81
N GLY A 282 16.69 -17.84 31.31
CA GLY A 282 15.96 -16.68 30.82
C GLY A 282 14.47 -16.97 30.57
N GLY A 283 13.73 -15.94 30.14
CA GLY A 283 12.29 -16.04 29.84
C GLY A 283 11.95 -16.57 28.45
N MET A 284 12.97 -16.82 27.61
CA MET A 284 12.79 -17.35 26.26
C MET A 284 12.77 -18.87 26.27
N CYS A 285 11.94 -19.46 25.42
CA CYS A 285 11.83 -20.89 25.21
C CYS A 285 12.00 -21.22 23.73
N ASN A 286 12.27 -22.48 23.42
CA ASN A 286 12.33 -22.98 22.06
C ASN A 286 11.00 -22.72 21.34
N GLN A 287 11.05 -22.09 20.16
CA GLN A 287 9.84 -21.66 19.45
C GLN A 287 8.97 -22.82 18.94
N THR A 288 9.50 -24.03 18.83
CA THR A 288 8.79 -25.22 18.34
C THR A 288 8.31 -26.10 19.48
N SER A 289 9.17 -26.38 20.47
CA SER A 289 8.83 -27.30 21.57
C SER A 289 8.28 -26.61 22.82
N GLY A 290 8.49 -25.30 22.96
CA GLY A 290 8.18 -24.57 24.20
C GLY A 290 9.13 -24.86 25.36
N GLN A 291 10.19 -25.66 25.15
CA GLN A 291 11.18 -25.99 26.19
C GLN A 291 11.99 -24.76 26.57
N CYS A 292 12.02 -24.45 27.86
CA CYS A 292 12.87 -23.41 28.44
C CYS A 292 14.32 -23.89 28.61
N SER A 293 15.26 -22.95 28.54
CA SER A 293 16.67 -23.23 28.82
C SER A 293 16.88 -23.33 30.33
N CYS A 294 17.04 -24.55 30.86
CA CYS A 294 17.15 -24.80 32.29
C CYS A 294 18.59 -24.61 32.81
N LYS A 295 18.70 -24.17 34.07
CA LYS A 295 19.99 -24.14 34.80
C LYS A 295 20.43 -25.56 35.15
N LEU A 296 21.70 -25.71 35.55
CA LEU A 296 22.27 -27.00 35.94
C LEU A 296 21.44 -27.66 37.05
N GLY A 297 21.11 -28.94 36.87
CA GLY A 297 20.32 -29.72 37.83
C GLY A 297 18.82 -29.43 37.83
N VAL A 298 18.35 -28.46 37.03
CA VAL A 298 16.92 -28.13 36.88
C VAL A 298 16.36 -28.82 35.63
N THR A 299 15.13 -29.32 35.69
CA THR A 299 14.45 -29.98 34.57
C THR A 299 12.96 -29.57 34.47
N GLY A 300 12.26 -30.14 33.49
CA GLY A 300 10.88 -29.84 33.12
C GLY A 300 10.76 -28.82 32.00
N LEU A 301 9.59 -28.81 31.32
CA LEU A 301 9.32 -27.91 30.18
C LEU A 301 9.55 -26.43 30.53
N THR A 302 9.18 -26.06 31.76
CA THR A 302 9.27 -24.71 32.31
C THR A 302 10.44 -24.53 33.28
N CYS A 303 11.33 -25.51 33.44
CA CYS A 303 12.43 -25.48 34.42
C CYS A 303 11.96 -25.26 35.88
N ASN A 304 10.90 -25.95 36.29
CA ASN A 304 10.21 -25.71 37.58
C ASN A 304 10.59 -26.69 38.70
N HIS A 305 11.43 -27.70 38.45
CA HIS A 305 11.82 -28.69 39.47
C HIS A 305 13.24 -29.20 39.26
N CYS A 306 13.84 -29.76 40.31
CA CYS A 306 15.15 -30.40 40.20
C CYS A 306 15.05 -31.77 39.52
N GLY A 307 16.05 -32.09 38.70
CA GLY A 307 16.16 -33.40 38.08
C GLY A 307 16.60 -34.48 39.06
N PRO A 308 16.56 -35.76 38.64
CA PRO A 308 17.07 -36.88 39.43
C PRO A 308 18.51 -36.64 39.90
N GLY A 309 18.81 -36.96 41.17
CA GLY A 309 20.13 -36.73 41.78
C GLY A 309 20.41 -35.29 42.22
N TYR A 310 19.41 -34.40 42.15
CA TYR A 310 19.50 -33.02 42.64
C TYR A 310 18.39 -32.71 43.65
N GLN A 311 18.69 -31.82 44.60
CA GLN A 311 17.75 -31.30 45.60
C GLN A 311 17.70 -29.77 45.56
N GLN A 312 16.59 -29.18 45.98
CA GLN A 312 16.44 -27.73 46.00
C GLN A 312 17.41 -27.08 46.99
N SER A 313 18.03 -25.99 46.56
CA SER A 313 18.90 -25.15 47.38
C SER A 313 18.24 -23.79 47.64
N ARG A 314 18.79 -23.02 48.58
CA ARG A 314 18.35 -21.64 48.86
C ARG A 314 18.97 -20.60 47.92
N SER A 315 19.89 -21.00 47.04
CA SER A 315 20.60 -20.08 46.14
C SER A 315 19.80 -19.81 44.87
N PRO A 316 19.48 -18.54 44.54
CA PRO A 316 18.85 -18.20 43.26
C PRO A 316 19.74 -18.46 42.04
N ARG A 317 21.07 -18.47 42.23
CA ARG A 317 22.04 -18.76 41.16
C ARG A 317 22.13 -20.26 40.88
N MET A 318 22.11 -21.08 41.94
CA MET A 318 22.19 -22.54 41.88
C MET A 318 21.00 -23.17 42.59
N PRO A 319 19.78 -23.13 42.01
CA PRO A 319 18.56 -23.56 42.70
C PRO A 319 18.48 -25.07 42.94
N CYS A 320 19.26 -25.87 42.23
CA CYS A 320 19.34 -27.31 42.40
C CYS A 320 20.80 -27.71 42.62
N GLN A 321 21.09 -28.35 43.75
CA GLN A 321 22.41 -28.86 44.11
C GLN A 321 22.41 -30.39 44.04
N ARG A 322 23.53 -31.00 43.63
CA ARG A 322 23.64 -32.47 43.60
C ARG A 322 23.46 -33.04 45.01
N ILE A 323 22.73 -34.14 45.11
CA ILE A 323 22.64 -34.91 46.34
C ILE A 323 23.99 -35.63 46.49
N PRO A 324 24.75 -35.42 47.59
CA PRO A 324 25.97 -36.18 47.83
C PRO A 324 25.62 -37.66 47.89
N GLU A 325 26.29 -38.48 47.08
CA GLU A 325 26.28 -39.92 47.31
C GLU A 325 26.97 -40.17 48.64
N ALA A 326 26.27 -40.83 49.57
CA ALA A 326 26.89 -41.28 50.81
C ALA A 326 27.93 -42.34 50.42
N THR A 327 29.18 -41.92 50.24
CA THR A 327 30.30 -42.84 50.21
C THR A 327 30.35 -43.48 51.58
N THR A 328 29.86 -44.71 51.70
CA THR A 328 30.28 -45.60 52.77
C THR A 328 31.81 -45.54 52.76
N ALA A 329 32.40 -44.99 53.81
CA ALA A 329 33.85 -44.89 53.94
C ALA A 329 34.42 -46.31 54.03
N LEU A 330 34.73 -46.89 52.89
CA LEU A 330 35.52 -48.10 52.77
C LEU A 330 36.80 -47.72 52.04
N ALA A 331 37.85 -47.67 52.86
CA ALA A 331 39.27 -47.71 52.51
C ALA A 331 39.75 -46.73 51.44
N THR A 332 40.46 -45.70 51.92
CA THR A 332 41.46 -44.95 51.19
C THR A 332 42.45 -45.90 50.50
N THR A 333 42.21 -46.22 49.24
CA THR A 333 43.28 -46.56 48.29
C THR A 333 43.57 -45.30 47.48
N PRO A 334 44.84 -44.86 47.38
CA PRO A 334 45.17 -43.69 46.59
C PRO A 334 44.94 -44.05 45.11
N ILE A 335 43.83 -43.56 44.55
CA ILE A 335 43.63 -43.57 43.10
C ILE A 335 44.63 -42.57 42.54
N ALA A 336 45.73 -43.09 42.02
CA ALA A 336 46.62 -42.36 41.14
C ALA A 336 45.76 -41.72 40.05
N SER A 337 45.82 -40.40 39.96
CA SER A 337 45.30 -39.62 38.85
C SER A 337 45.88 -40.18 37.55
N ARG A 338 45.10 -41.03 36.87
CA ARG A 338 45.40 -41.46 35.51
C ARG A 338 45.05 -40.29 34.61
N SER A 339 46.01 -39.38 34.45
CA SER A 339 46.04 -38.42 33.36
C SER A 339 45.90 -39.19 32.06
N ASP A 340 44.81 -38.93 31.35
CA ASP A 340 44.65 -39.34 29.97
C ASP A 340 45.75 -38.66 29.13
N PRO A 341 46.69 -39.43 28.53
CA PRO A 341 47.83 -38.87 27.80
C PRO A 341 47.42 -38.16 26.50
N GLN A 342 46.14 -38.18 26.09
CA GLN A 342 45.68 -37.40 24.94
C GLN A 342 45.21 -35.98 25.29
N CYS A 343 45.01 -35.64 26.57
CA CYS A 343 44.58 -34.30 26.97
C CYS A 343 45.75 -33.35 27.34
N GLN A 344 47.00 -33.78 27.12
CA GLN A 344 48.20 -33.00 27.46
C GLN A 344 48.80 -32.19 26.29
N ASN A 345 48.29 -32.34 25.07
CA ASN A 345 48.85 -31.64 23.90
C ASN A 345 48.11 -30.35 23.50
N TYR A 346 47.05 -29.94 24.20
CA TYR A 346 46.29 -28.72 23.84
C TYR A 346 46.29 -27.62 24.91
N CYS A 347 46.88 -27.86 26.08
CA CYS A 347 46.97 -26.85 27.15
C CYS A 347 48.41 -26.75 27.68
N SER A 348 49.33 -26.32 26.83
CA SER A 348 50.60 -25.75 27.29
C SER A 348 50.35 -24.33 27.76
N VAL A 349 50.00 -24.16 29.04
CA VAL A 349 49.96 -22.85 29.69
C VAL A 349 51.40 -22.45 29.98
N TRP A 350 52.05 -21.87 28.98
CA TRP A 350 53.28 -21.11 29.16
C TRP A 350 52.93 -19.63 28.91
N ASP A 351 52.75 -18.95 30.03
CA ASP A 351 52.97 -17.52 30.24
C ASP A 351 52.46 -16.56 29.16
N THR A 352 51.14 -16.38 29.08
CA THR A 352 50.57 -15.11 28.65
C THR A 352 49.25 -14.88 29.40
N SER A 353 49.30 -14.14 30.50
CA SER A 353 48.08 -13.53 31.04
C SER A 353 47.61 -12.46 30.06
N VAL A 354 46.70 -12.81 29.14
CA VAL A 354 46.06 -11.79 28.29
C VAL A 354 45.03 -11.05 29.14
N HIS A 355 45.40 -9.88 29.62
CA HIS A 355 44.47 -8.98 30.29
C HIS A 355 43.55 -8.34 29.24
N MET A 356 42.38 -8.94 29.02
CA MET A 356 41.36 -8.37 28.14
C MET A 356 40.48 -7.38 28.93
N ASN A 357 40.59 -6.10 28.56
CA ASN A 357 39.63 -5.08 28.96
C ASN A 357 38.25 -5.38 28.32
N LEU A 358 37.16 -5.27 29.09
CA LEU A 358 35.76 -5.43 28.64
C LEU A 358 35.46 -4.67 27.33
N GLN A 359 36.12 -3.54 27.11
CA GLN A 359 35.96 -2.72 25.91
C GLN A 359 36.42 -3.43 24.62
N ARG A 360 37.46 -4.29 24.68
CA ARG A 360 37.90 -5.12 23.54
C ARG A 360 36.99 -6.33 23.31
N TYR A 361 36.37 -6.85 24.37
CA TYR A 361 35.43 -7.98 24.24
C TYR A 361 34.13 -7.57 23.54
N CYS A 362 33.63 -6.37 23.82
CA CYS A 362 32.41 -5.83 23.19
C CYS A 362 32.60 -5.30 21.76
N GLN A 363 33.84 -5.26 21.24
CA GLN A 363 34.17 -4.73 19.90
C GLN A 363 34.50 -5.83 18.87
N GLN A 364 34.22 -7.11 19.14
CA GLN A 364 34.16 -8.09 18.07
C GLN A 364 32.88 -7.86 17.26
N ASP A 365 33.00 -6.96 16.29
CA ASP A 365 32.07 -6.76 15.19
C ASP A 365 31.76 -8.11 14.53
N TYR A 366 30.47 -8.44 14.49
CA TYR A 366 29.95 -9.44 13.56
C TYR A 366 30.07 -8.87 12.14
N GLY A 367 31.13 -9.22 11.43
CA GLY A 367 31.29 -8.96 10.00
C GLY A 367 32.19 -10.03 9.37
N GLU A 368 31.59 -11.03 8.74
CA GLU A 368 31.33 -11.12 7.29
C GLU A 368 30.20 -12.13 7.02
#